data_AF-A0A1F7SZM6-F1
#
_entry.id   AF-A0A1F7SZM6-F1
#
_cell.length_a   1.000
_cell.length_b   1.000
_cell.length_c   1.000
_cell.angle_alpha   90.00
_cell.angle_beta   90.00
_cell.angle_gamma   90.00
#
_symmetry.space_group_name_H-M   'P 1'
#
loop_
_entity.id
_entity.type
_entity.pdbx_description
1 polymer ?
#
loop_
_entity_poly.entity_id
_entity_poly.type
_entity_poly.pdbx_seq_one_letter_code
_entity_poly.pdbx_strand_id
1 'polypeptide(L)'
;MAALPPPPAGREDGLLLVDTHCHLADPAFDRDRRAVVERAAAQGVGFLLAVGSDLETSRKTIDVAGAYRGVYAAVGVHPHEVKGVDNKTLPALASMASHSRVVAVGEIGLDYHRDNSPHKAQRHWFREQVRLALKAGKPVIVHCRDAGEDVHDILAEEKVWRVGGVVHCFTGDAGLARKLLALDLHLGAAGPIAFEDGGALREAFAQVPIERILVETDSPYLAPPPMRGKRNEPALAYQVAEALAGVHGLSVGEVARITSSNARRLFGVGPERQGGTLAYPFGGRLYLNITNRCQNACYFCGLLSDRVFKGRDLTLPVEPDQEPSAQAILEAAGDPSGYEEVVFSGFGEPTLRLDVLAEVARGLRERGARRIRLVTNGLGGRTAGHDILGELRGLFDAVSVSLQAATPEAYAKICKAQGIADPFPSVKDFIRGARLCFPEVEATAVAMPGIDIAACEKVAREELGVPFRARPYVLTD
;
A
#
# COMPACT_ATOMS: atom_id res chain seq x y z
N MET A 1 -0.09 27.75 -15.47
CA MET A 1 0.00 26.78 -14.35
C MET A 1 1.45 26.73 -13.88
N ALA A 2 1.69 26.69 -12.57
CA ALA A 2 3.05 26.54 -12.03
C ALA A 2 3.58 25.11 -12.24
N ALA A 3 4.88 24.95 -12.49
CA ALA A 3 5.54 23.64 -12.53
C ALA A 3 5.56 23.02 -11.12
N LEU A 4 5.61 21.68 -11.03
CA LEU A 4 5.84 21.02 -9.74
C LEU A 4 7.33 21.24 -9.39
N PRO A 5 7.66 21.67 -8.16
CA PRO A 5 9.06 21.78 -7.77
C PRO A 5 9.70 20.39 -7.67
N PRO A 6 11.02 20.30 -7.89
CA PRO A 6 11.75 19.06 -7.69
C PRO A 6 11.68 18.62 -6.22
N PRO A 7 11.74 17.30 -5.93
CA PRO A 7 11.81 16.81 -4.56
C PRO A 7 13.05 17.40 -3.84
N PRO A 8 12.96 17.67 -2.52
CA PRO A 8 14.08 18.21 -1.76
C PRO A 8 15.28 17.24 -1.74
N ALA A 9 16.49 17.80 -1.82
CA ALA A 9 17.75 17.05 -1.88
C ALA A 9 17.96 16.16 -0.64
N GLY A 10 18.46 14.94 -0.84
CA GLY A 10 18.78 13.99 0.24
C GLY A 10 17.66 13.03 0.66
N ARG A 11 16.55 12.97 -0.08
CA ARG A 11 15.51 11.95 0.09
C ARG A 11 15.63 10.91 -1.03
N GLU A 12 15.62 9.62 -0.69
CA GLU A 12 15.70 8.51 -1.66
C GLU A 12 14.68 8.68 -2.81
N ASP A 13 15.07 8.24 -4.00
CA ASP A 13 14.42 8.55 -5.28
C ASP A 13 12.88 8.55 -5.27
N GLY A 14 12.32 9.75 -5.49
CA GLY A 14 11.38 9.94 -6.59
C GLY A 14 9.88 10.03 -6.31
N LEU A 15 9.39 9.97 -5.06
CA LEU A 15 7.94 10.01 -4.80
C LEU A 15 7.55 11.05 -3.75
N LEU A 16 6.89 12.11 -4.22
CA LEU A 16 6.31 13.18 -3.41
C LEU A 16 5.12 12.65 -2.59
N LEU A 17 5.01 13.10 -1.34
CA LEU A 17 3.85 12.88 -0.47
C LEU A 17 2.57 13.40 -1.14
N VAL A 18 1.48 12.73 -0.83
CA VAL A 18 0.12 13.19 -1.15
C VAL A 18 -0.55 13.58 0.16
N ASP A 19 -1.03 14.82 0.27
CA ASP A 19 -1.99 15.19 1.32
C ASP A 19 -3.40 14.85 0.80
N THR A 20 -3.98 13.77 1.34
CA THR A 20 -5.27 13.26 0.86
C THR A 20 -6.48 13.99 1.41
N HIS A 21 -6.28 14.97 2.32
CA HIS A 21 -7.40 15.76 2.84
C HIS A 21 -6.93 17.15 3.30
N CYS A 22 -7.29 18.19 2.55
CA CYS A 22 -7.13 19.57 2.97
C CYS A 22 -8.28 20.46 2.47
N HIS A 23 -8.72 21.41 3.29
CA HIS A 23 -9.69 22.43 2.91
C HIS A 23 -8.98 23.64 2.29
N LEU A 24 -8.29 23.43 1.17
CA LEU A 24 -7.49 24.50 0.55
C LEU A 24 -8.33 25.68 0.04
N ALA A 25 -9.63 25.47 -0.19
CA ALA A 25 -10.61 26.49 -0.52
C ALA A 25 -11.14 27.28 0.70
N ASP A 26 -10.73 26.92 1.92
CA ASP A 26 -11.12 27.60 3.15
C ASP A 26 -10.66 29.07 3.14
N PRO A 27 -11.50 30.01 3.63
CA PRO A 27 -11.16 31.43 3.71
C PRO A 27 -9.86 31.73 4.49
N ALA A 28 -9.47 30.85 5.42
CA ALA A 28 -8.22 30.96 6.16
C ALA A 28 -6.98 31.00 5.24
N PHE A 29 -7.08 30.52 4.00
CA PHE A 29 -5.99 30.55 3.01
C PHE A 29 -6.13 31.65 1.95
N ASP A 30 -7.19 32.46 1.94
CA ASP A 30 -7.45 33.42 0.85
C ASP A 30 -6.28 34.38 0.57
N ARG A 31 -5.56 34.77 1.63
CA ARG A 31 -4.44 35.73 1.52
C ARG A 31 -3.14 35.13 1.02
N ASP A 32 -2.93 33.82 1.20
CA ASP A 32 -1.63 33.18 0.97
C ASP A 32 -1.69 31.78 0.36
N ARG A 33 -2.84 31.34 -0.18
CA ARG A 33 -3.06 30.00 -0.77
C ARG A 33 -1.95 29.57 -1.72
N ARG A 34 -1.51 30.47 -2.61
CA ARG A 34 -0.41 30.19 -3.53
C ARG A 34 0.88 29.85 -2.79
N ALA A 35 1.24 30.65 -1.78
CA ALA A 35 2.42 30.42 -0.98
C ALA A 35 2.30 29.14 -0.14
N VAL A 36 1.09 28.78 0.31
CA VAL A 36 0.81 27.50 1.00
C VAL A 36 1.12 26.31 0.09
N VAL A 37 0.63 26.33 -1.16
CA VAL A 37 0.91 25.27 -2.14
C VAL A 37 2.40 25.19 -2.47
N GLU A 38 3.07 26.33 -2.63
CA GLU A 38 4.52 26.39 -2.89
C GLU A 38 5.34 25.84 -1.70
N ARG A 39 4.95 26.15 -0.45
CA ARG A 39 5.57 25.58 0.77
C ARG A 39 5.37 24.07 0.87
N ALA A 40 4.16 23.58 0.61
CA ALA A 40 3.86 22.15 0.63
C ALA A 40 4.77 21.39 -0.33
N ALA A 41 4.88 21.91 -1.56
CA ALA A 41 5.68 21.29 -2.58
C ALA A 41 7.19 21.38 -2.29
N ALA A 42 7.69 22.47 -1.71
CA ALA A 42 9.06 22.58 -1.20
C ALA A 42 9.37 21.58 -0.06
N GLN A 43 8.36 21.21 0.73
CA GLN A 43 8.48 20.20 1.79
C GLN A 43 8.34 18.75 1.25
N GLY A 44 8.17 18.58 -0.07
CA GLY A 44 8.02 17.28 -0.71
C GLY A 44 6.58 16.74 -0.74
N VAL A 45 5.57 17.59 -0.49
CA VAL A 45 4.14 17.28 -0.64
C VAL A 45 3.68 17.77 -2.00
N GLY A 46 3.70 16.86 -2.98
CA GLY A 46 3.56 17.19 -4.40
C GLY A 46 2.14 17.20 -4.92
N PHE A 47 1.24 16.49 -4.23
CA PHE A 47 -0.15 16.36 -4.62
C PHE A 47 -1.07 16.63 -3.44
N LEU A 48 -2.12 17.39 -3.70
CA LEU A 48 -3.08 17.81 -2.68
C LEU A 48 -4.48 17.43 -3.15
N LEU A 49 -5.25 16.80 -2.27
CA LEU A 49 -6.68 16.59 -2.47
C LEU A 49 -7.43 17.65 -1.66
N ALA A 50 -7.92 18.66 -2.37
CA ALA A 50 -8.74 19.71 -1.79
C ALA A 50 -10.19 19.20 -1.65
N VAL A 51 -10.82 19.44 -0.50
CA VAL A 51 -12.13 18.85 -0.16
C VAL A 51 -13.18 19.93 0.09
N GLY A 52 -14.34 19.79 -0.56
CA GLY A 52 -15.54 20.61 -0.30
C GLY A 52 -16.46 20.00 0.76
N SER A 53 -17.21 20.84 1.45
CA SER A 53 -18.14 20.47 2.53
C SER A 53 -19.61 20.74 2.19
N ASP A 54 -19.88 21.46 1.10
CA ASP A 54 -21.21 21.78 0.57
C ASP A 54 -21.11 22.13 -0.94
N LEU A 55 -22.20 22.58 -1.56
CA LEU A 55 -22.21 22.95 -2.99
C LEU A 55 -21.33 24.17 -3.32
N GLU A 56 -21.24 25.16 -2.43
CA GLU A 56 -20.49 26.38 -2.68
C GLU A 56 -18.99 26.12 -2.59
N THR A 57 -18.57 25.51 -1.48
CA THR A 57 -17.20 25.08 -1.23
C THR A 57 -16.74 24.05 -2.25
N SER A 58 -17.60 23.09 -2.67
CA SER A 58 -17.27 22.16 -3.75
C SER A 58 -16.94 22.86 -5.08
N ARG A 59 -17.66 23.94 -5.43
CA ARG A 59 -17.33 24.76 -6.63
C ARG A 59 -15.98 25.44 -6.47
N LYS A 60 -15.74 26.09 -5.32
CA LYS A 60 -14.46 26.76 -5.01
C LYS A 60 -13.30 25.76 -5.04
N THR A 61 -13.50 24.55 -4.53
CA THR A 61 -12.50 23.47 -4.53
C THR A 61 -12.16 23.03 -5.96
N ILE A 62 -13.14 22.96 -6.88
CA ILE A 62 -12.88 22.72 -8.30
C ILE A 62 -12.04 23.85 -8.91
N ASP A 63 -12.39 25.12 -8.61
CA ASP A 63 -11.65 26.28 -9.11
C ASP A 63 -10.19 26.27 -8.61
N VAL A 64 -9.99 25.96 -7.33
CA VAL A 64 -8.66 25.81 -6.73
C VAL A 64 -7.88 24.67 -7.40
N ALA A 65 -8.49 23.51 -7.62
CA ALA A 65 -7.86 22.40 -8.33
C ALA A 65 -7.50 22.73 -9.79
N GLY A 66 -8.29 23.60 -10.44
CA GLY A 66 -8.00 24.13 -11.77
C GLY A 66 -6.83 25.12 -11.80
N ALA A 67 -6.62 25.89 -10.73
CA ALA A 67 -5.59 26.92 -10.63
C ALA A 67 -4.17 26.36 -10.42
N TYR A 68 -4.06 25.23 -9.71
CA TYR A 68 -2.77 24.67 -9.29
C TYR A 68 -2.51 23.28 -9.88
N ARG A 69 -1.29 23.05 -10.38
CA ARG A 69 -0.86 21.72 -10.84
C ARG A 69 -0.65 20.82 -9.62
N GLY A 70 -1.09 19.57 -9.72
CA GLY A 70 -1.00 18.62 -8.62
C GLY A 70 -2.09 18.75 -7.56
N VAL A 71 -3.03 19.69 -7.73
CA VAL A 71 -4.22 19.80 -6.88
C VAL A 71 -5.41 19.14 -7.57
N TYR A 72 -6.12 18.33 -6.80
CA TYR A 72 -7.34 17.63 -7.18
C TYR A 72 -8.47 18.02 -6.23
N ALA A 73 -9.70 17.68 -6.59
CA ALA A 73 -10.91 18.04 -5.86
C ALA A 73 -11.69 16.81 -5.40
N ALA A 74 -12.30 16.91 -4.22
CA ALA A 74 -13.41 16.08 -3.80
C ALA A 74 -14.64 16.98 -3.58
N VAL A 75 -15.83 16.47 -3.96
CA VAL A 75 -17.09 17.21 -3.83
C VAL A 75 -18.10 16.39 -3.05
N GLY A 76 -18.82 17.05 -2.14
CA GLY A 76 -19.76 16.40 -1.23
C GLY A 76 -20.44 17.41 -0.32
N VAL A 77 -21.33 16.89 0.53
CA VAL A 77 -21.96 17.60 1.62
C VAL A 77 -21.61 16.92 2.94
N HIS A 78 -20.88 17.65 3.77
CA HIS A 78 -20.45 17.25 5.11
C HIS A 78 -21.67 17.04 6.03
N PRO A 79 -21.64 16.12 7.02
CA PRO A 79 -22.75 15.88 7.95
C PRO A 79 -23.33 17.13 8.60
N HIS A 80 -22.52 18.18 8.83
CA HIS A 80 -23.01 19.45 9.39
C HIS A 80 -23.95 20.20 8.45
N GLU A 81 -23.70 20.13 7.14
CA GLU A 81 -24.37 20.96 6.13
C GLU A 81 -25.62 20.29 5.54
N VAL A 82 -25.95 19.07 5.98
CA VAL A 82 -27.07 18.29 5.39
C VAL A 82 -28.46 18.93 5.59
N LYS A 83 -28.59 19.88 6.52
CA LYS A 83 -29.79 20.72 6.69
C LYS A 83 -30.10 21.56 5.45
N GLY A 84 -29.09 21.97 4.69
CA GLY A 84 -29.24 22.78 3.48
C GLY A 84 -29.51 21.96 2.22
N VAL A 85 -29.56 20.63 2.32
CA VAL A 85 -29.69 19.75 1.15
C VAL A 85 -31.12 19.73 0.63
N ASP A 86 -31.26 19.95 -0.66
CA ASP A 86 -32.52 19.95 -1.39
C ASP A 86 -32.49 19.01 -2.62
N ASN A 87 -33.58 19.00 -3.39
CA ASN A 87 -33.71 18.20 -4.60
C ASN A 87 -32.74 18.59 -5.74
N LYS A 88 -32.07 19.74 -5.66
CA LYS A 88 -31.08 20.20 -6.65
C LYS A 88 -29.65 19.83 -6.26
N THR A 89 -29.43 19.51 -4.99
CA THR A 89 -28.10 19.29 -4.43
C THR A 89 -27.41 18.06 -5.02
N LEU A 90 -28.04 16.88 -4.97
CA LEU A 90 -27.45 15.67 -5.57
C LEU A 90 -27.24 15.77 -7.09
N PRO A 91 -28.19 16.30 -7.89
CA PRO A 91 -27.93 16.56 -9.31
C PRO A 91 -26.73 17.48 -9.56
N ALA A 92 -26.57 18.54 -8.75
CA ALA A 92 -25.43 19.45 -8.88
C ALA A 92 -24.11 18.75 -8.54
N LEU A 93 -24.06 17.98 -7.46
CA LEU A 93 -22.89 17.16 -7.10
C LEU A 93 -22.56 16.12 -8.18
N ALA A 94 -23.56 15.46 -8.76
CA ALA A 94 -23.35 14.49 -9.82
C ALA A 94 -22.74 15.15 -11.08
N SER A 95 -23.17 16.37 -11.41
CA SER A 95 -22.55 17.16 -12.48
C SER A 95 -21.11 17.53 -12.14
N MET A 96 -20.84 18.03 -10.93
CA MET A 96 -19.48 18.34 -10.48
C MET A 96 -18.57 17.12 -10.47
N ALA A 97 -19.09 15.96 -10.03
CA ALA A 97 -18.36 14.71 -9.99
C ALA A 97 -17.91 14.24 -11.37
N SER A 98 -18.48 14.73 -12.48
CA SER A 98 -17.99 14.43 -13.84
C SER A 98 -16.75 15.24 -14.25
N HIS A 99 -16.38 16.28 -13.49
CA HIS A 99 -15.24 17.12 -13.81
C HIS A 99 -13.92 16.36 -13.67
N SER A 100 -12.97 16.57 -14.60
CA SER A 100 -11.72 15.81 -14.68
C SER A 100 -10.77 15.99 -13.50
N ARG A 101 -10.87 17.12 -12.79
CA ARG A 101 -10.12 17.37 -11.54
C ARG A 101 -10.79 16.82 -10.28
N VAL A 102 -12.05 16.41 -10.36
CA VAL A 102 -12.73 15.79 -9.22
C VAL A 102 -12.36 14.32 -9.21
N VAL A 103 -11.86 13.79 -8.09
CA VAL A 103 -11.37 12.40 -7.98
C VAL A 103 -12.09 11.57 -6.93
N ALA A 104 -12.93 12.19 -6.10
CA ALA A 104 -13.69 11.52 -5.06
C ALA A 104 -15.02 12.23 -4.79
N VAL A 105 -15.94 11.52 -4.14
CA VAL A 105 -17.14 12.10 -3.52
C VAL A 105 -16.90 12.20 -2.02
N GLY A 106 -16.92 13.43 -1.50
CA GLY A 106 -16.46 13.76 -0.17
C GLY A 106 -16.27 15.26 0.00
N GLU A 107 -16.39 15.81 1.20
CA GLU A 107 -16.53 15.08 2.46
C GLU A 107 -18.00 14.69 2.76
N ILE A 108 -18.22 13.43 3.13
CA ILE A 108 -19.56 12.88 3.44
C ILE A 108 -19.46 12.00 4.68
N GLY A 109 -20.53 11.78 5.44
CA GLY A 109 -20.44 10.86 6.58
C GLY A 109 -21.35 11.25 7.73
N LEU A 110 -20.90 10.97 8.97
CA LEU A 110 -21.64 11.19 10.20
C LEU A 110 -20.77 11.87 11.26
N ASP A 111 -21.31 12.90 11.90
CA ASP A 111 -20.76 13.56 13.09
C ASP A 111 -21.84 13.62 14.18
N TYR A 112 -21.69 12.76 15.20
CA TYR A 112 -22.58 12.71 16.39
C TYR A 112 -22.02 13.51 17.57
N HIS A 113 -20.87 14.15 17.40
CA HIS A 113 -20.21 14.93 18.45
C HIS A 113 -20.70 16.38 18.47
N ARG A 114 -20.75 17.01 17.29
CA ARG A 114 -21.19 18.41 17.14
C ARG A 114 -22.71 18.53 17.02
N ASP A 115 -23.37 17.47 16.55
CA ASP A 115 -24.84 17.37 16.36
C ASP A 115 -25.44 18.59 15.63
N ASN A 116 -24.70 19.12 14.66
CA ASN A 116 -25.11 20.30 13.89
C ASN A 116 -26.30 20.00 12.96
N SER A 117 -26.62 18.73 12.71
CA SER A 117 -27.74 18.28 11.88
C SER A 117 -28.35 17.00 12.45
N PRO A 118 -29.68 16.80 12.37
CA PRO A 118 -30.32 15.62 12.96
C PRO A 118 -29.73 14.33 12.42
N HIS A 119 -29.40 13.37 13.29
CA HIS A 119 -28.74 12.10 12.89
C HIS A 119 -29.51 11.37 11.78
N LYS A 120 -30.84 11.40 11.80
CA LYS A 120 -31.67 10.80 10.74
C LYS A 120 -31.42 11.44 9.36
N ALA A 121 -31.24 12.77 9.31
CA ALA A 121 -30.92 13.48 8.08
C ALA A 121 -29.48 13.17 7.63
N GLN A 122 -28.51 13.15 8.56
CA GLN A 122 -27.13 12.77 8.25
C GLN A 122 -27.06 11.38 7.62
N ARG A 123 -27.68 10.37 8.24
CA ARG A 123 -27.71 8.99 7.70
C ARG A 123 -28.37 8.90 6.33
N HIS A 124 -29.47 9.63 6.12
CA HIS A 124 -30.15 9.63 4.83
C HIS A 124 -29.24 10.19 3.72
N TRP A 125 -28.69 11.39 3.92
CA TRP A 125 -27.88 12.05 2.91
C TRP A 125 -26.50 11.42 2.74
N PHE A 126 -25.94 10.80 3.78
CA PHE A 126 -24.75 9.99 3.65
C PHE A 126 -24.97 8.82 2.68
N ARG A 127 -26.06 8.05 2.83
CA ARG A 127 -26.42 6.96 1.91
C ARG A 127 -26.58 7.43 0.48
N GLU A 128 -27.31 8.52 0.27
CA GLU A 128 -27.53 9.04 -1.09
C GLU A 128 -26.23 9.49 -1.76
N GLN A 129 -25.28 10.04 -1.00
CA GLN A 129 -23.98 10.43 -1.54
C GLN A 129 -23.06 9.23 -1.80
N VAL A 130 -23.14 8.15 -1.00
CA VAL A 130 -22.46 6.88 -1.31
C VAL A 130 -23.01 6.30 -2.62
N ARG A 131 -24.34 6.33 -2.83
CA ARG A 131 -24.97 5.92 -4.10
C ARG A 131 -24.52 6.78 -5.28
N LEU A 132 -24.35 8.09 -5.07
CA LEU A 132 -23.79 8.99 -6.07
C LEU A 132 -22.36 8.59 -6.43
N ALA A 133 -21.51 8.30 -5.45
CA ALA A 133 -20.14 7.84 -5.65
C ALA A 133 -20.07 6.54 -6.45
N LEU A 134 -20.92 5.56 -6.10
CA LEU A 134 -21.07 4.30 -6.84
C LEU A 134 -21.49 4.52 -8.29
N LYS A 135 -22.44 5.43 -8.54
CA LYS A 135 -22.88 5.77 -9.90
C LYS A 135 -21.80 6.50 -10.69
N ALA A 136 -21.03 7.35 -10.04
CA ALA A 136 -19.93 8.10 -10.64
C ALA A 136 -18.66 7.24 -10.85
N GLY A 137 -18.58 6.06 -10.23
CA GLY A 137 -17.39 5.23 -10.23
C GLY A 137 -16.22 5.90 -9.50
N LYS A 138 -16.50 6.63 -8.41
CA LYS A 138 -15.50 7.39 -7.65
C LYS A 138 -15.43 6.90 -6.20
N PRO A 139 -14.22 6.87 -5.60
CA PRO A 139 -14.07 6.54 -4.19
C PRO A 139 -14.74 7.59 -3.29
N VAL A 140 -15.07 7.19 -2.07
CA VAL A 140 -15.62 8.09 -1.04
C VAL A 140 -14.54 8.63 -0.10
N ILE A 141 -14.70 9.87 0.38
CA ILE A 141 -13.97 10.40 1.54
C ILE A 141 -14.98 10.57 2.67
N VAL A 142 -14.83 9.75 3.71
CA VAL A 142 -15.81 9.59 4.78
C VAL A 142 -15.35 10.29 6.06
N HIS A 143 -16.17 11.22 6.53
CA HIS A 143 -16.11 11.77 7.87
C HIS A 143 -16.77 10.83 8.88
N CYS A 144 -16.09 10.61 10.01
CA CYS A 144 -16.63 9.81 11.10
C CYS A 144 -16.20 10.40 12.45
N ARG A 145 -17.16 10.94 13.19
CA ARG A 145 -16.95 11.37 14.58
C ARG A 145 -18.05 10.81 15.47
N ASP A 146 -17.66 10.04 16.49
CA ASP A 146 -18.53 9.38 17.47
C ASP A 146 -19.68 8.54 16.84
N ALA A 147 -19.48 8.05 15.61
CA ALA A 147 -20.51 7.39 14.79
C ALA A 147 -20.00 6.12 14.06
N GLY A 148 -18.93 5.49 14.56
CA GLY A 148 -18.19 4.44 13.84
C GLY A 148 -19.01 3.24 13.38
N GLU A 149 -19.90 2.72 14.23
CA GLU A 149 -20.76 1.58 13.90
C GLU A 149 -21.79 1.94 12.82
N ASP A 150 -22.49 3.08 12.96
CA ASP A 150 -23.45 3.55 11.96
C ASP A 150 -22.77 3.83 10.59
N VAL A 151 -21.54 4.38 10.61
CA VAL A 151 -20.75 4.59 9.39
C VAL A 151 -20.46 3.25 8.72
N HIS A 152 -19.95 2.28 9.48
CA HIS A 152 -19.66 0.94 8.97
C HIS A 152 -20.91 0.29 8.36
N ASP A 153 -22.03 0.29 9.09
CA ASP A 153 -23.25 -0.41 8.66
C ASP A 153 -23.83 0.21 7.39
N ILE A 154 -23.86 1.55 7.29
CA ILE A 154 -24.27 2.25 6.07
C ILE A 154 -23.38 1.86 4.89
N LEU A 155 -22.05 1.92 5.06
CA LEU A 155 -21.10 1.62 4.00
C LEU A 155 -21.17 0.16 3.54
N ALA A 156 -21.40 -0.77 4.47
CA ALA A 156 -21.59 -2.18 4.17
C ALA A 156 -22.88 -2.44 3.39
N GLU A 157 -24.01 -1.85 3.84
CA GLU A 157 -25.31 -2.01 3.17
C GLU A 157 -25.31 -1.41 1.76
N GLU A 158 -24.68 -0.25 1.57
CA GLU A 158 -24.57 0.40 0.26
C GLU A 158 -23.47 -0.22 -0.62
N LYS A 159 -22.70 -1.19 -0.11
CA LYS A 159 -21.65 -1.93 -0.85
C LYS A 159 -20.51 -1.06 -1.33
N VAL A 160 -19.96 -0.22 -0.44
CA VAL A 160 -18.90 0.75 -0.78
C VAL A 160 -17.66 0.11 -1.42
N TRP A 161 -17.35 -1.15 -1.11
CA TRP A 161 -16.20 -1.90 -1.66
C TRP A 161 -16.19 -1.98 -3.20
N ARG A 162 -17.29 -1.61 -3.87
CA ARG A 162 -17.32 -1.50 -5.34
C ARG A 162 -16.58 -0.28 -5.88
N VAL A 163 -16.36 0.75 -5.07
CA VAL A 163 -15.59 1.97 -5.41
C VAL A 163 -14.47 2.26 -4.42
N GLY A 164 -14.48 1.63 -3.24
CA GLY A 164 -13.53 1.88 -2.17
C GLY A 164 -13.64 3.30 -1.59
N GLY A 165 -12.67 3.68 -0.79
CA GLY A 165 -12.62 5.01 -0.18
C GLY A 165 -11.62 5.13 0.94
N VAL A 166 -11.75 6.21 1.71
CA VAL A 166 -11.00 6.47 2.94
C VAL A 166 -11.95 6.94 4.03
N VAL A 167 -11.77 6.44 5.25
CA VAL A 167 -12.28 7.13 6.45
C VAL A 167 -11.20 8.12 6.87
N HIS A 168 -11.43 9.39 6.57
CA HIS A 168 -10.47 10.46 6.82
C HIS A 168 -10.36 10.74 8.33
N CYS A 169 -9.23 11.28 8.75
CA CYS A 169 -8.89 11.63 10.12
C CYS A 169 -9.34 10.55 11.11
N PHE A 170 -8.94 9.30 10.85
CA PHE A 170 -9.36 8.16 11.64
C PHE A 170 -8.90 8.32 13.10
N THR A 171 -9.85 8.25 14.03
CA THR A 171 -9.59 8.30 15.48
C THR A 171 -10.23 7.14 16.24
N GLY A 172 -10.55 6.04 15.54
CA GLY A 172 -11.16 4.85 16.14
C GLY A 172 -10.14 3.86 16.70
N ASP A 173 -10.62 2.75 17.24
CA ASP A 173 -9.79 1.66 17.75
C ASP A 173 -9.44 0.62 16.66
N ALA A 174 -8.62 -0.37 17.02
CA ALA A 174 -8.23 -1.46 16.13
C ALA A 174 -9.41 -2.35 15.67
N GLY A 175 -10.49 -2.43 16.47
CA GLY A 175 -11.70 -3.18 16.13
C GLY A 175 -12.45 -2.53 14.98
N LEU A 176 -12.72 -1.23 15.09
CA LEU A 176 -13.33 -0.44 14.02
C LEU A 176 -12.44 -0.40 12.79
N ALA A 177 -11.12 -0.23 12.96
CA ALA A 177 -10.17 -0.27 11.85
C ALA A 177 -10.32 -1.55 11.02
N ARG A 178 -10.31 -2.73 11.65
CA ARG A 178 -10.49 -4.02 10.96
C ARG A 178 -11.82 -4.10 10.20
N LYS A 179 -12.92 -3.63 10.79
CA LYS A 179 -14.24 -3.60 10.14
C LYS A 179 -14.22 -2.75 8.88
N LEU A 180 -13.64 -1.55 8.94
CA LEU A 180 -13.56 -0.63 7.81
C LEU A 180 -12.64 -1.16 6.70
N LEU A 181 -11.49 -1.74 7.05
CA LEU A 181 -10.59 -2.38 6.09
C LEU A 181 -11.25 -3.53 5.32
N ALA A 182 -12.15 -4.28 5.97
CA ALA A 182 -12.91 -5.36 5.33
C ALA A 182 -13.90 -4.87 4.26
N LEU A 183 -14.18 -3.55 4.21
CA LEU A 183 -15.00 -2.90 3.19
C LEU A 183 -14.17 -2.26 2.06
N ASP A 184 -12.89 -2.62 1.93
CA ASP A 184 -11.91 -2.05 0.99
C ASP A 184 -11.69 -0.53 1.18
N LEU A 185 -11.77 -0.08 2.43
CA LEU A 185 -11.48 1.31 2.80
C LEU A 185 -10.04 1.45 3.29
N HIS A 186 -9.47 2.63 3.05
CA HIS A 186 -8.26 3.09 3.69
C HIS A 186 -8.58 3.89 4.96
N LEU A 187 -7.58 4.11 5.81
CA LEU A 187 -7.67 4.96 6.99
C LEU A 187 -6.74 6.16 6.83
N GLY A 188 -7.29 7.37 6.96
CA GLY A 188 -6.54 8.62 6.91
C GLY A 188 -5.86 8.90 8.23
N ALA A 189 -4.52 8.96 8.23
CA ALA A 189 -3.73 9.44 9.35
C ALA A 189 -3.54 10.94 9.22
N ALA A 190 -3.98 11.69 10.23
CA ALA A 190 -3.86 13.14 10.32
C ALA A 190 -2.97 13.57 11.50
N GLY A 191 -2.89 14.87 11.78
CA GLY A 191 -2.12 15.45 12.88
C GLY A 191 -2.21 14.75 14.25
N PRO A 192 -3.38 14.21 14.68
CA PRO A 192 -3.50 13.53 15.98
C PRO A 192 -2.54 12.37 16.22
N ILE A 193 -2.05 11.68 15.17
CA ILE A 193 -1.07 10.59 15.34
C ILE A 193 0.28 11.09 15.88
N ALA A 194 0.58 12.37 15.68
CA ALA A 194 1.77 13.04 16.18
C ALA A 194 1.60 13.63 17.59
N PHE A 195 0.41 13.55 18.21
CA PHE A 195 0.18 14.15 19.54
C PHE A 195 0.71 13.26 20.67
N GLU A 196 1.16 13.85 21.78
CA GLU A 196 1.72 13.11 22.92
C GLU A 196 0.71 12.12 23.53
N ASP A 197 -0.57 12.50 23.58
CA ASP A 197 -1.71 11.72 24.08
C ASP A 197 -2.26 10.70 23.06
N GLY A 198 -1.72 10.64 21.84
CA GLY A 198 -2.17 9.78 20.76
C GLY A 198 -1.89 8.28 20.94
N GLY A 199 -1.54 7.80 22.13
CA GLY A 199 -1.09 6.42 22.40
C GLY A 199 -2.02 5.35 21.84
N ALA A 200 -3.30 5.40 22.19
CA ALA A 200 -4.30 4.44 21.69
C ALA A 200 -4.48 4.49 20.17
N LEU A 201 -4.37 5.68 19.57
CA LEU A 201 -4.45 5.84 18.12
C LEU A 201 -3.24 5.23 17.41
N ARG A 202 -2.04 5.41 17.96
CA ARG A 202 -0.81 4.77 17.46
C ARG A 202 -0.88 3.25 17.56
N GLU A 203 -1.43 2.73 18.66
CA GLU A 203 -1.65 1.28 18.83
C GLU A 203 -2.65 0.72 17.82
N ALA A 204 -3.68 1.49 17.45
CA ALA A 204 -4.59 1.13 16.37
C ALA A 204 -3.87 1.10 15.02
N PHE A 205 -3.16 2.17 14.66
CA PHE A 205 -2.40 2.24 13.41
C PHE A 205 -1.28 1.20 13.31
N ALA A 206 -0.64 0.82 14.42
CA ALA A 206 0.35 -0.26 14.46
C ALA A 206 -0.21 -1.62 13.99
N GLN A 207 -1.53 -1.82 14.12
CA GLN A 207 -2.23 -3.01 13.65
C GLN A 207 -2.80 -2.88 12.23
N VAL A 208 -2.78 -1.68 11.66
CA VAL A 208 -3.26 -1.41 10.30
C VAL A 208 -2.10 -1.61 9.33
N PRO A 209 -2.26 -2.39 8.25
CA PRO A 209 -1.21 -2.47 7.24
C PRO A 209 -0.94 -1.09 6.61
N ILE A 210 0.33 -0.74 6.46
CA ILE A 210 0.75 0.56 5.88
C ILE A 210 0.21 0.76 4.45
N GLU A 211 -0.08 -0.33 3.72
CA GLU A 211 -0.76 -0.35 2.42
C GLU A 211 -2.23 0.12 2.46
N ARG A 212 -2.82 0.25 3.65
CA ARG A 212 -4.20 0.70 3.86
C ARG A 212 -4.27 2.04 4.59
N ILE A 213 -3.14 2.75 4.73
CA ILE A 213 -3.05 4.07 5.37
C ILE A 213 -2.82 5.14 4.30
N LEU A 214 -3.47 6.28 4.47
CA LEU A 214 -3.21 7.52 3.73
C LEU A 214 -2.70 8.60 4.68
N VAL A 215 -1.92 9.54 4.15
CA VAL A 215 -1.42 10.70 4.91
C VAL A 215 -2.27 11.92 4.55
N GLU A 216 -2.69 12.66 5.56
CA GLU A 216 -3.46 13.88 5.38
C GLU A 216 -3.16 14.93 6.45
N THR A 217 -3.54 16.17 6.20
CA THR A 217 -3.42 17.23 7.21
C THR A 217 -4.74 17.60 7.87
N ASP A 218 -5.85 17.50 7.14
CA ASP A 218 -7.12 18.13 7.51
C ASP A 218 -6.98 19.66 7.67
N SER A 219 -6.03 20.27 6.95
CA SER A 219 -5.73 21.69 7.08
C SER A 219 -6.91 22.56 6.63
N PRO A 220 -7.24 23.67 7.33
CA PRO A 220 -6.42 24.39 8.32
C PRO A 220 -6.49 23.87 9.77
N TYR A 221 -7.18 22.75 10.02
CA TYR A 221 -7.40 22.18 11.35
C TYR A 221 -6.27 21.23 11.78
N LEU A 222 -6.24 20.84 13.06
CA LEU A 222 -5.42 19.73 13.58
C LEU A 222 -3.90 19.79 13.32
N ALA A 223 -3.30 20.98 13.40
CA ALA A 223 -1.85 21.13 13.20
C ALA A 223 -1.01 20.20 14.12
N PRO A 224 -0.11 19.36 13.57
CA PRO A 224 0.78 18.52 14.37
C PRO A 224 1.82 19.35 15.15
N PRO A 225 2.37 18.84 16.26
CA PRO A 225 3.52 19.44 16.93
C PRO A 225 4.69 19.69 15.95
N PRO A 226 5.44 20.80 16.12
CA PRO A 226 5.33 21.82 17.16
C PRO A 226 4.29 22.93 16.88
N MET A 227 3.44 22.77 15.86
CA MET A 227 2.49 23.79 15.39
C MET A 227 1.09 23.68 16.03
N ARG A 228 0.93 22.87 17.07
CA ARG A 228 -0.35 22.68 17.78
C ARG A 228 -0.94 24.04 18.22
N GLY A 229 -2.21 24.24 17.91
CA GLY A 229 -2.93 25.50 18.20
C GLY A 229 -2.71 26.63 17.18
N LYS A 230 -1.88 26.41 16.15
CA LYS A 230 -1.73 27.32 15.00
C LYS A 230 -2.50 26.79 13.79
N ARG A 231 -2.66 27.62 12.75
CA ARG A 231 -3.23 27.21 11.45
C ARG A 231 -2.38 26.08 10.85
N ASN A 232 -3.02 24.95 10.55
CA ASN A 232 -2.37 23.85 9.84
C ASN A 232 -2.21 24.20 8.35
N GLU A 233 -1.32 23.51 7.66
CA GLU A 233 -1.15 23.62 6.21
C GLU A 233 -0.64 22.31 5.61
N PRO A 234 -0.85 22.06 4.30
CA PRO A 234 -0.48 20.79 3.67
C PRO A 234 1.00 20.40 3.79
N ALA A 235 1.91 21.37 3.96
CA ALA A 235 3.32 21.09 4.23
C ALA A 235 3.55 20.23 5.49
N LEU A 236 2.60 20.30 6.45
CA LEU A 236 2.68 19.55 7.70
C LEU A 236 2.31 18.06 7.57
N ALA A 237 1.94 17.59 6.37
CA ALA A 237 1.82 16.16 6.06
C ALA A 237 3.14 15.41 6.30
N TYR A 238 4.28 16.09 6.20
CA TYR A 238 5.59 15.51 6.51
C TYR A 238 5.67 15.02 7.97
N GLN A 239 5.20 15.82 8.94
CA GLN A 239 5.22 15.47 10.36
C GLN A 239 4.29 14.28 10.65
N VAL A 240 3.18 14.18 9.92
CA VAL A 240 2.28 13.02 10.00
C VAL A 240 2.97 11.76 9.48
N ALA A 241 3.67 11.85 8.35
CA ALA A 241 4.46 10.74 7.81
C ALA A 241 5.62 10.34 8.76
N GLU A 242 6.26 11.29 9.43
CA GLU A 242 7.30 11.04 10.43
C GLU A 242 6.76 10.30 11.65
N ALA A 243 5.58 10.69 12.15
CA ALA A 243 4.93 9.96 13.24
C ALA A 243 4.54 8.53 12.83
N LEU A 244 4.01 8.32 11.62
CA LEU A 244 3.75 6.98 11.07
C LEU A 244 5.02 6.13 10.92
N ALA A 245 6.13 6.75 10.52
CA ALA A 245 7.41 6.08 10.38
C ALA A 245 7.85 5.47 11.72
N GLY A 246 7.68 6.21 12.82
CA GLY A 246 7.91 5.71 14.18
C GLY A 246 6.98 4.57 14.57
N VAL A 247 5.70 4.62 14.19
CA VAL A 247 4.70 3.57 14.49
C VAL A 247 5.03 2.25 13.77
N HIS A 248 5.46 2.30 12.51
CA HIS A 248 5.70 1.12 11.68
C HIS A 248 7.17 0.65 11.65
N GLY A 249 8.09 1.35 12.31
CA GLY A 249 9.52 1.06 12.24
C GLY A 249 10.09 1.21 10.82
N LEU A 250 9.57 2.17 10.06
CA LEU A 250 9.97 2.47 8.69
C LEU A 250 10.72 3.80 8.64
N SER A 251 11.42 4.06 7.54
CA SER A 251 11.89 5.41 7.22
C SER A 251 10.73 6.29 6.73
N VAL A 252 10.87 7.62 6.87
CA VAL A 252 9.90 8.58 6.31
C VAL A 252 9.78 8.43 4.80
N GLY A 253 10.89 8.11 4.12
CA GLY A 253 10.90 7.83 2.67
C GLY A 253 10.03 6.63 2.31
N GLU A 254 10.13 5.52 3.06
CA GLU A 254 9.27 4.34 2.86
C GLU A 254 7.80 4.64 3.11
N VAL A 255 7.46 5.36 4.19
CA VAL A 255 6.09 5.78 4.48
C VAL A 255 5.54 6.65 3.35
N ALA A 256 6.29 7.67 2.94
CA ALA A 256 5.88 8.57 1.86
C ALA A 256 5.63 7.80 0.57
N ARG A 257 6.51 6.86 0.23
CA ARG A 257 6.40 6.02 -0.96
C ARG A 257 5.18 5.10 -0.93
N ILE A 258 4.97 4.39 0.17
CA ILE A 258 3.83 3.47 0.33
C ILE A 258 2.50 4.23 0.33
N THR A 259 2.36 5.22 1.21
CA THR A 259 1.10 5.95 1.39
C THR A 259 0.74 6.78 0.16
N SER A 260 1.72 7.36 -0.53
CA SER A 260 1.48 8.00 -1.82
C SER A 260 1.04 6.99 -2.86
N SER A 261 1.67 5.82 -2.93
CA SER A 261 1.24 4.75 -3.83
C SER A 261 -0.22 4.34 -3.57
N ASN A 262 -0.64 4.24 -2.31
CA ASN A 262 -2.02 3.97 -1.92
C ASN A 262 -2.96 5.08 -2.42
N ALA A 263 -2.62 6.35 -2.17
CA ALA A 263 -3.41 7.51 -2.60
C ALA A 263 -3.59 7.55 -4.13
N ARG A 264 -2.53 7.26 -4.89
CA ARG A 264 -2.60 7.22 -6.36
C ARG A 264 -3.47 6.10 -6.86
N ARG A 265 -3.42 4.92 -6.23
CA ARG A 265 -4.30 3.80 -6.58
C ARG A 265 -5.76 4.14 -6.30
N LEU A 266 -6.04 4.73 -5.13
CA LEU A 266 -7.40 5.04 -4.73
C LEU A 266 -8.01 6.16 -5.59
N PHE A 267 -7.29 7.26 -5.78
CA PHE A 267 -7.83 8.47 -6.38
C PHE A 267 -7.42 8.71 -7.85
N GLY A 268 -6.51 7.90 -8.41
CA GLY A 268 -5.98 8.14 -9.76
C GLY A 268 -5.20 9.45 -9.90
N VAL A 269 -4.52 9.87 -8.82
CA VAL A 269 -3.77 11.14 -8.77
C VAL A 269 -2.28 10.91 -9.00
N GLY A 270 -1.56 11.99 -9.33
CA GLY A 270 -0.11 11.95 -9.51
C GLY A 270 0.35 11.32 -10.84
N PRO A 271 1.67 11.20 -11.04
CA PRO A 271 2.23 10.54 -12.22
C PRO A 271 1.98 9.04 -12.16
N GLU A 272 1.90 8.41 -13.32
CA GLU A 272 1.92 6.95 -13.46
C GLU A 272 3.12 6.35 -12.73
N ARG A 273 2.93 5.15 -12.18
CA ARG A 273 4.01 4.41 -11.52
C ARG A 273 5.03 4.03 -12.59
N GLN A 274 6.31 4.21 -12.28
CA GLN A 274 7.36 3.58 -13.07
C GLN A 274 7.37 2.10 -12.71
N GLY A 275 6.94 1.26 -13.64
CA GLY A 275 7.01 -0.20 -13.54
C GLY A 275 8.45 -0.70 -13.68
N GLY A 276 8.64 -2.01 -13.48
CA GLY A 276 9.92 -2.66 -13.75
C GLY A 276 10.95 -2.54 -12.64
N THR A 277 10.53 -2.41 -11.37
CA THR A 277 11.49 -2.38 -10.26
C THR A 277 12.27 -3.70 -10.19
N LEU A 278 13.56 -3.66 -10.53
CA LEU A 278 14.47 -4.82 -10.50
C LEU A 278 15.10 -5.04 -9.13
N ALA A 279 15.47 -3.96 -8.45
CA ALA A 279 16.11 -3.98 -7.15
C ALA A 279 15.49 -2.91 -6.24
N TYR A 280 15.31 -3.22 -4.96
CA TYR A 280 14.82 -2.24 -4.01
C TYR A 280 15.26 -2.49 -2.56
N PRO A 281 15.62 -1.43 -1.81
CA PRO A 281 15.86 -1.54 -0.38
C PRO A 281 14.54 -1.64 0.39
N PHE A 282 14.54 -2.45 1.44
CA PHE A 282 13.48 -2.50 2.44
C PHE A 282 13.98 -3.15 3.73
N GLY A 283 13.79 -2.50 4.88
CA GLY A 283 14.12 -3.05 6.19
C GLY A 283 15.56 -3.57 6.33
N GLY A 284 16.55 -2.80 5.87
CA GLY A 284 17.98 -3.14 5.94
C GLY A 284 18.46 -4.18 4.91
N ARG A 285 17.56 -4.69 4.06
CA ARG A 285 17.86 -5.67 3.01
C ARG A 285 17.67 -5.09 1.62
N LEU A 286 18.33 -5.69 0.64
CA LEU A 286 18.13 -5.41 -0.79
C LEU A 286 17.36 -6.56 -1.43
N TYR A 287 16.20 -6.28 -2.01
CA TYR A 287 15.37 -7.28 -2.69
C TYR A 287 15.56 -7.21 -4.19
N LEU A 288 15.69 -8.37 -4.84
CA LEU A 288 15.83 -8.49 -6.29
C LEU A 288 14.63 -9.23 -6.90
N ASN A 289 13.98 -8.57 -7.85
CA ASN A 289 12.88 -9.06 -8.66
C ASN A 289 13.40 -9.31 -10.08
N ILE A 290 13.61 -10.58 -10.42
CA ILE A 290 14.30 -10.97 -11.66
C ILE A 290 13.37 -11.59 -12.71
N THR A 291 12.14 -11.93 -12.32
CA THR A 291 11.14 -12.54 -13.20
C THR A 291 9.74 -12.37 -12.61
N ASN A 292 8.73 -12.30 -13.49
CA ASN A 292 7.32 -12.45 -13.13
C ASN A 292 6.74 -13.80 -13.60
N ARG A 293 7.56 -14.68 -14.21
CA ARG A 293 7.16 -16.04 -14.56
C ARG A 293 7.15 -16.91 -13.32
N CYS A 294 6.13 -17.75 -13.19
CA CYS A 294 6.02 -18.72 -12.12
C CYS A 294 5.24 -19.94 -12.62
N GLN A 295 5.71 -21.14 -12.29
CA GLN A 295 5.04 -22.41 -12.56
C GLN A 295 3.89 -22.70 -11.58
N ASN A 296 3.64 -21.79 -10.63
CA ASN A 296 2.62 -21.94 -9.61
C ASN A 296 1.69 -20.72 -9.60
N ALA A 297 0.38 -20.95 -9.63
CA ALA A 297 -0.64 -19.91 -9.53
C ALA A 297 -1.33 -19.98 -8.16
N CYS A 298 -0.66 -19.45 -7.13
CA CYS A 298 -1.23 -19.39 -5.78
C CYS A 298 -2.37 -18.38 -5.73
N TYR A 299 -3.46 -18.68 -5.03
CA TYR A 299 -4.60 -17.75 -4.94
C TYR A 299 -4.26 -16.41 -4.24
N PHE A 300 -3.21 -16.38 -3.44
CA PHE A 300 -2.70 -15.19 -2.76
C PHE A 300 -1.57 -14.47 -3.50
N CYS A 301 -1.20 -14.96 -4.69
CA CYS A 301 -0.05 -14.42 -5.40
C CYS A 301 -0.38 -13.03 -5.96
N GLY A 302 0.46 -12.03 -5.66
CA GLY A 302 0.29 -10.70 -6.23
C GLY A 302 0.50 -10.59 -7.74
N LEU A 303 0.91 -11.67 -8.44
CA LEU A 303 0.83 -11.76 -9.91
C LEU A 303 -0.62 -11.72 -10.41
N LEU A 304 -1.56 -12.19 -9.60
CA LEU A 304 -3.00 -12.20 -9.89
C LEU A 304 -3.67 -10.88 -9.48
N SER A 305 -2.90 -9.95 -8.90
CA SER A 305 -3.35 -8.64 -8.44
C SER A 305 -2.50 -7.50 -9.02
N ASP A 306 -2.50 -6.31 -8.40
CA ASP A 306 -1.90 -5.07 -8.91
C ASP A 306 -0.35 -5.04 -9.02
N ARG A 307 0.33 -6.18 -8.78
CA ARG A 307 1.80 -6.35 -8.84
C ARG A 307 2.58 -5.26 -8.12
N VAL A 308 2.02 -4.69 -7.07
CA VAL A 308 2.67 -3.67 -6.26
C VAL A 308 3.02 -4.21 -4.89
N PHE A 309 4.30 -4.09 -4.54
CA PHE A 309 4.77 -4.49 -3.22
C PHE A 309 5.33 -3.28 -2.49
N LYS A 310 4.78 -3.01 -1.30
CA LYS A 310 5.16 -1.88 -0.47
C LYS A 310 5.17 -0.57 -1.25
N GLY A 311 4.33 -0.36 -2.27
CA GLY A 311 4.33 0.86 -3.11
C GLY A 311 5.39 0.90 -4.22
N ARG A 312 6.02 -0.22 -4.56
CA ARG A 312 6.85 -0.39 -5.78
C ARG A 312 6.13 -1.27 -6.76
N ASP A 313 6.08 -0.85 -8.01
CA ASP A 313 5.55 -1.67 -9.09
C ASP A 313 6.64 -2.67 -9.52
N LEU A 314 6.36 -3.95 -9.28
CA LEU A 314 7.26 -5.08 -9.55
C LEU A 314 6.93 -5.77 -10.89
N THR A 315 6.10 -5.14 -11.73
CA THR A 315 5.74 -5.67 -13.05
C THR A 315 6.97 -5.76 -13.95
N LEU A 316 7.26 -6.96 -14.43
CA LEU A 316 8.30 -7.23 -15.43
C LEU A 316 7.67 -7.81 -16.70
N PRO A 317 8.33 -7.65 -17.87
CA PRO A 317 8.00 -8.42 -19.05
C PRO A 317 8.01 -9.92 -18.73
N VAL A 318 7.06 -10.66 -19.30
CA VAL A 318 6.92 -12.11 -19.10
C VAL A 318 7.39 -12.92 -20.31
N GLU A 319 7.59 -12.26 -21.45
CA GLU A 319 8.23 -12.87 -22.62
C GLU A 319 9.70 -13.13 -22.32
N PRO A 320 10.22 -14.37 -22.49
CA PRO A 320 11.56 -14.75 -22.03
C PRO A 320 12.70 -13.89 -22.60
N ASP A 321 12.56 -13.41 -23.83
CA ASP A 321 13.53 -12.55 -24.55
C ASP A 321 13.48 -11.08 -24.10
N GLN A 322 12.45 -10.70 -23.35
CA GLN A 322 12.25 -9.35 -22.82
C GLN A 322 12.52 -9.25 -21.31
N GLU A 323 12.79 -10.38 -20.65
CA GLU A 323 13.16 -10.40 -19.23
C GLU A 323 14.52 -9.71 -18.98
N PRO A 324 14.70 -9.04 -17.84
CA PRO A 324 15.89 -8.24 -17.55
C PRO A 324 17.18 -9.09 -17.59
N SER A 325 18.26 -8.57 -18.18
CA SER A 325 19.56 -9.27 -18.19
C SER A 325 20.20 -9.29 -16.79
N ALA A 326 21.16 -10.20 -16.57
CA ALA A 326 21.95 -10.23 -15.34
C ALA A 326 22.68 -8.89 -15.10
N GLN A 327 23.23 -8.29 -16.16
CA GLN A 327 23.83 -6.96 -16.10
C GLN A 327 22.85 -5.89 -15.63
N ALA A 328 21.64 -5.82 -16.19
CA ALA A 328 20.63 -4.84 -15.78
C ALA A 328 20.22 -5.00 -14.31
N ILE A 329 20.10 -6.24 -13.84
CA ILE A 329 19.78 -6.55 -12.44
C ILE A 329 20.94 -6.10 -11.52
N LEU A 330 22.18 -6.38 -11.91
CA LEU A 330 23.37 -5.96 -11.15
C LEU A 330 23.51 -4.43 -11.14
N GLU A 331 23.28 -3.75 -12.26
CA GLU A 331 23.26 -2.29 -12.33
C GLU A 331 22.20 -1.70 -11.39
N ALA A 332 20.98 -2.24 -11.42
CA ALA A 332 19.91 -1.84 -10.50
C ALA A 332 20.24 -2.13 -9.02
N ALA A 333 20.93 -3.23 -8.74
CA ALA A 333 21.34 -3.59 -7.38
C ALA A 333 22.39 -2.63 -6.77
N GLY A 334 23.17 -1.94 -7.61
CA GLY A 334 24.19 -0.99 -7.17
C GLY A 334 25.27 -1.63 -6.29
N ASP A 335 25.60 -0.96 -5.17
CA ASP A 335 26.52 -1.45 -4.14
C ASP A 335 25.75 -2.23 -3.04
N PRO A 336 25.92 -3.56 -2.95
CA PRO A 336 25.23 -4.38 -1.98
C PRO A 336 25.88 -4.38 -0.58
N SER A 337 27.08 -3.79 -0.41
CA SER A 337 27.89 -3.93 0.81
C SER A 337 27.29 -3.23 2.05
N GLY A 338 26.39 -2.28 1.82
CA GLY A 338 25.63 -1.57 2.85
C GLY A 338 24.44 -2.34 3.42
N TYR A 339 24.02 -3.44 2.79
CA TYR A 339 22.85 -4.22 3.21
C TYR A 339 23.23 -5.43 4.07
N GLU A 340 22.34 -5.80 4.99
CA GLU A 340 22.50 -6.98 5.83
C GLU A 340 22.39 -8.28 5.01
N GLU A 341 21.49 -8.30 4.03
CA GLU A 341 21.18 -9.43 3.18
C GLU A 341 20.62 -8.96 1.84
N VAL A 342 21.04 -9.60 0.75
CA VAL A 342 20.40 -9.48 -0.57
C VAL A 342 19.46 -10.67 -0.76
N VAL A 343 18.21 -10.42 -1.13
CA VAL A 343 17.15 -11.44 -1.19
C VAL A 343 16.60 -11.50 -2.60
N PHE A 344 16.79 -12.63 -3.28
CA PHE A 344 16.10 -12.93 -4.53
C PHE A 344 14.65 -13.27 -4.22
N SER A 345 13.77 -12.27 -4.34
CA SER A 345 12.36 -12.34 -3.97
C SER A 345 11.58 -11.30 -4.77
N GLY A 346 10.63 -11.79 -5.54
CA GLY A 346 9.69 -11.01 -6.33
C GLY A 346 8.38 -11.79 -6.49
N PHE A 347 7.61 -11.45 -7.51
CA PHE A 347 6.34 -12.15 -7.77
C PHE A 347 6.51 -13.46 -8.56
N GLY A 348 7.60 -13.60 -9.32
CA GLY A 348 7.93 -14.83 -10.05
C GLY A 348 8.82 -15.80 -9.27
N GLU A 349 9.13 -16.93 -9.91
CA GLU A 349 10.02 -17.98 -9.40
C GLU A 349 11.45 -17.79 -9.95
N PRO A 350 12.42 -17.34 -9.12
CA PRO A 350 13.78 -17.05 -9.58
C PRO A 350 14.48 -18.25 -10.23
N THR A 351 14.18 -19.48 -9.79
CA THR A 351 14.80 -20.70 -10.32
C THR A 351 14.37 -21.04 -11.74
N LEU A 352 13.42 -20.32 -12.35
CA LEU A 352 13.13 -20.42 -13.79
C LEU A 352 14.18 -19.70 -14.66
N ARG A 353 15.09 -18.94 -14.04
CA ARG A 353 16.17 -18.22 -14.72
C ARG A 353 17.53 -18.58 -14.12
N LEU A 354 17.86 -19.88 -14.07
CA LEU A 354 19.05 -20.40 -13.37
C LEU A 354 20.35 -19.70 -13.75
N ASP A 355 20.61 -19.51 -15.05
CA ASP A 355 21.84 -18.87 -15.53
C ASP A 355 21.97 -17.43 -15.00
N VAL A 356 20.90 -16.65 -15.14
CA VAL A 356 20.83 -15.25 -14.66
C VAL A 356 20.90 -15.20 -13.14
N LEU A 357 20.19 -16.09 -12.45
CA LEU A 357 20.21 -16.20 -11.00
C LEU A 357 21.63 -16.46 -10.49
N ALA A 358 22.35 -17.39 -11.12
CA ALA A 358 23.73 -17.72 -10.76
C ALA A 358 24.72 -16.60 -11.10
N GLU A 359 24.59 -15.98 -12.28
CA GLU A 359 25.44 -14.86 -12.70
C GLU A 359 25.28 -13.65 -11.76
N VAL A 360 24.04 -13.26 -11.45
CA VAL A 360 23.77 -12.16 -10.52
C VAL A 360 24.29 -12.49 -9.12
N ALA A 361 24.10 -13.72 -8.62
CA ALA A 361 24.61 -14.10 -7.30
C ALA A 361 26.15 -13.98 -7.20
N ARG A 362 26.88 -14.41 -8.24
CA ARG A 362 28.35 -14.24 -8.31
C ARG A 362 28.74 -12.77 -8.36
N GLY A 363 28.10 -11.98 -9.24
CA GLY A 363 28.37 -10.55 -9.37
C GLY A 363 28.11 -9.77 -8.08
N LEU A 364 27.07 -10.12 -7.32
CA LEU A 364 26.80 -9.53 -6.01
C LEU A 364 27.89 -9.86 -4.98
N ARG A 365 28.45 -11.08 -5.01
CA ARG A 365 29.57 -11.45 -4.12
C ARG A 365 30.83 -10.66 -4.42
N GLU A 366 31.17 -10.52 -5.70
CA GLU A 366 32.31 -9.72 -6.14
C GLU A 366 32.17 -8.25 -5.72
N ARG A 367 30.93 -7.75 -5.66
CA ARG A 367 30.58 -6.42 -5.17
C ARG A 367 30.45 -6.31 -3.65
N GLY A 368 30.82 -7.35 -2.90
CA GLY A 368 30.87 -7.31 -1.44
C GLY A 368 29.53 -7.51 -0.72
N ALA A 369 28.54 -8.14 -1.37
CA ALA A 369 27.34 -8.58 -0.66
C ALA A 369 27.76 -9.44 0.54
N ARG A 370 27.18 -9.18 1.72
CA ARG A 370 27.52 -9.90 2.96
C ARG A 370 26.81 -11.24 3.05
N ARG A 371 25.55 -11.26 2.63
CA ARG A 371 24.67 -12.43 2.66
C ARG A 371 23.70 -12.41 1.48
N ILE A 372 23.42 -13.56 0.88
CA ILE A 372 22.49 -13.72 -0.25
C ILE A 372 21.54 -14.86 0.06
N ARG A 373 20.24 -14.59 -0.08
CA ARG A 373 19.15 -15.55 0.12
C ARG A 373 18.37 -15.77 -1.16
N LEU A 374 18.08 -17.03 -1.45
CA LEU A 374 17.10 -17.43 -2.47
C LEU A 374 15.72 -17.63 -1.84
N VAL A 375 14.68 -16.99 -2.38
CA VAL A 375 13.29 -17.34 -2.08
C VAL A 375 12.71 -18.09 -3.27
N THR A 376 12.14 -19.27 -3.02
CA THR A 376 11.64 -20.16 -4.09
C THR A 376 10.38 -20.91 -3.65
N ASN A 377 9.58 -21.35 -4.63
CA ASN A 377 8.51 -22.32 -4.46
C ASN A 377 9.00 -23.78 -4.41
N GLY A 378 10.29 -24.03 -4.68
CA GLY A 378 10.91 -25.35 -4.61
C GLY A 378 10.60 -26.27 -5.80
N LEU A 379 9.99 -25.75 -6.87
CA LEU A 379 9.59 -26.52 -8.04
C LEU A 379 10.55 -26.35 -9.24
N GLY A 380 11.60 -25.53 -9.12
CA GLY A 380 12.53 -25.22 -10.21
C GLY A 380 13.16 -26.44 -10.88
N GLY A 381 13.63 -27.41 -10.09
CA GLY A 381 14.26 -28.63 -10.62
C GLY A 381 13.29 -29.50 -11.45
N ARG A 382 12.00 -29.50 -11.09
CA ARG A 382 10.98 -30.22 -11.88
C ARG A 382 10.75 -29.55 -13.22
N THR A 383 10.75 -28.22 -13.28
CA THR A 383 10.61 -27.47 -14.53
C THR A 383 11.86 -27.60 -15.40
N ALA A 384 13.05 -27.59 -14.80
CA ALA A 384 14.32 -27.69 -15.51
C ALA A 384 14.63 -29.12 -15.99
N GLY A 385 14.01 -30.14 -15.39
CA GLY A 385 14.22 -31.56 -15.74
C GLY A 385 15.54 -32.16 -15.22
N HIS A 386 16.26 -31.47 -14.35
CA HIS A 386 17.53 -31.90 -13.76
C HIS A 386 17.72 -31.31 -12.34
N ASP A 387 18.76 -31.76 -11.63
CA ASP A 387 19.06 -31.29 -10.27
C ASP A 387 19.74 -29.92 -10.27
N ILE A 388 18.96 -28.89 -9.95
CA ILE A 388 19.43 -27.49 -9.90
C ILE A 388 20.16 -27.15 -8.59
N LEU A 389 20.06 -27.98 -7.55
CA LEU A 389 20.66 -27.69 -6.25
C LEU A 389 22.18 -27.75 -6.31
N GLY A 390 22.72 -28.64 -7.15
CA GLY A 390 24.16 -28.73 -7.41
C GLY A 390 24.72 -27.46 -8.05
N GLU A 391 23.99 -26.85 -8.98
CA GLU A 391 24.39 -25.63 -9.68
C GLU A 391 24.34 -24.39 -8.79
N LEU A 392 23.40 -24.35 -7.85
CA LEU A 392 23.23 -23.25 -6.89
C LEU A 392 24.13 -23.37 -5.66
N ARG A 393 24.79 -24.53 -5.46
CA ARG A 393 25.65 -24.80 -4.31
C ARG A 393 26.80 -23.78 -4.24
N GLY A 394 26.97 -23.17 -3.08
CA GLY A 394 28.02 -22.17 -2.82
C GLY A 394 27.73 -20.77 -3.35
N LEU A 395 26.61 -20.55 -4.05
CA LEU A 395 26.20 -19.21 -4.52
C LEU A 395 25.32 -18.46 -3.50
N PHE A 396 24.62 -19.20 -2.64
CA PHE A 396 23.67 -18.66 -1.67
C PHE A 396 24.02 -19.14 -0.27
N ASP A 397 23.87 -18.24 0.72
CA ASP A 397 24.07 -18.58 2.13
C ASP A 397 22.80 -19.18 2.74
N ALA A 398 21.64 -18.81 2.19
CA ALA A 398 20.35 -19.24 2.69
C ALA A 398 19.32 -19.48 1.57
N VAL A 399 18.40 -20.40 1.82
CA VAL A 399 17.21 -20.59 0.97
C VAL A 399 15.95 -20.66 1.82
N SER A 400 14.92 -19.94 1.37
CA SER A 400 13.58 -19.94 1.96
C SER A 400 12.60 -20.56 0.97
N VAL A 401 12.06 -21.72 1.31
CA VAL A 401 11.17 -22.48 0.43
C VAL A 401 9.71 -22.29 0.86
N SER A 402 8.85 -21.96 -0.10
CA SER A 402 7.41 -21.78 0.12
C SER A 402 6.69 -23.13 0.21
N LEU A 403 6.53 -23.66 1.42
CA LEU A 403 5.83 -24.92 1.71
C LEU A 403 4.31 -24.77 1.54
N GLN A 404 3.73 -23.67 2.05
CA GLN A 404 2.32 -23.24 1.96
C GLN A 404 1.22 -24.18 2.46
N ALA A 405 1.48 -25.47 2.64
CA ALA A 405 0.50 -26.45 3.06
C ALA A 405 1.14 -27.60 3.83
N ALA A 406 0.33 -28.37 4.56
CA ALA A 406 0.78 -29.56 5.26
C ALA A 406 0.49 -30.88 4.50
N THR A 407 -0.40 -30.86 3.50
CA THR A 407 -0.78 -32.06 2.74
C THR A 407 -0.85 -31.77 1.23
N PRO A 408 -0.75 -32.80 0.36
CA PRO A 408 -0.94 -32.64 -1.08
C PRO A 408 -2.27 -31.99 -1.46
N GLU A 409 -3.36 -32.36 -0.80
CA GLU A 409 -4.71 -31.87 -1.09
C GLU A 409 -4.86 -30.40 -0.72
N ALA A 410 -4.30 -29.99 0.44
CA ALA A 410 -4.25 -28.60 0.84
C ALA A 410 -3.37 -27.79 -0.12
N TYR A 411 -2.20 -28.33 -0.50
CA TYR A 411 -1.31 -27.70 -1.46
C TYR A 411 -2.01 -27.48 -2.80
N ALA A 412 -2.72 -28.46 -3.35
CA ALA A 412 -3.42 -28.32 -4.64
C ALA A 412 -4.54 -27.26 -4.63
N LYS A 413 -5.17 -27.03 -3.48
CA LYS A 413 -6.17 -25.96 -3.31
C LYS A 413 -5.52 -24.57 -3.29
N ILE A 414 -4.36 -24.48 -2.67
CA ILE A 414 -3.64 -23.22 -2.41
C ILE A 414 -2.78 -22.83 -3.61
N CYS A 415 -1.96 -23.77 -4.05
CA CYS A 415 -0.93 -23.69 -5.08
C CYS A 415 -1.38 -24.48 -6.32
N LYS A 416 -1.72 -23.78 -7.39
CA LYS A 416 -2.08 -24.41 -8.67
C LYS A 416 -0.84 -24.56 -9.55
N ALA A 417 0.01 -25.54 -9.22
CA ALA A 417 1.20 -25.86 -10.01
C ALA A 417 0.82 -26.36 -11.42
N GLN A 418 1.43 -25.78 -12.46
CA GLN A 418 1.13 -26.07 -13.86
C GLN A 418 2.17 -27.04 -14.43
N GLY A 419 1.71 -28.12 -15.06
CA GLY A 419 2.60 -29.06 -15.78
C GLY A 419 3.55 -29.87 -14.90
N ILE A 420 3.31 -29.94 -13.58
CA ILE A 420 4.15 -30.67 -12.63
C ILE A 420 3.34 -31.78 -11.97
N ALA A 421 3.77 -33.03 -12.14
CA ALA A 421 3.25 -34.16 -11.38
C ALA A 421 3.71 -34.09 -9.92
N ASP A 422 2.81 -34.38 -8.99
CA ASP A 422 3.08 -34.44 -7.54
C ASP A 422 3.91 -33.25 -7.01
N PRO A 423 3.39 -32.02 -7.12
CA PRO A 423 4.14 -30.81 -6.78
C PRO A 423 4.51 -30.76 -5.29
N PHE A 424 3.61 -31.14 -4.37
CA PHE A 424 3.89 -31.07 -2.94
C PHE A 424 5.03 -32.00 -2.48
N PRO A 425 5.05 -33.30 -2.85
CA PRO A 425 6.23 -34.14 -2.63
C PRO A 425 7.52 -33.54 -3.21
N SER A 426 7.45 -32.95 -4.41
CA SER A 426 8.60 -32.31 -5.05
C SER A 426 9.16 -31.14 -4.24
N VAL A 427 8.30 -30.31 -3.63
CA VAL A 427 8.74 -29.24 -2.72
C VAL A 427 9.46 -29.82 -1.50
N LYS A 428 8.92 -30.89 -0.90
CA LYS A 428 9.57 -31.55 0.25
C LYS A 428 10.93 -32.12 -0.11
N ASP A 429 11.05 -32.75 -1.28
CA ASP A 429 12.31 -33.30 -1.76
C ASP A 429 13.33 -32.20 -2.05
N PHE A 430 12.89 -31.07 -2.62
CA PHE A 430 13.73 -29.88 -2.79
C PHE A 430 14.25 -29.37 -1.43
N ILE A 431 13.40 -29.26 -0.41
CA ILE A 431 13.81 -28.82 0.94
C ILE A 431 14.85 -29.79 1.53
N ARG A 432 14.66 -31.11 1.38
CA ARG A 432 15.62 -32.12 1.86
C ARG A 432 16.96 -32.00 1.15
N GLY A 433 16.95 -31.88 -0.18
CA GLY A 433 18.16 -31.70 -0.96
C GLY A 433 18.88 -30.40 -0.63
N ALA A 434 18.13 -29.31 -0.45
CA ALA A 434 18.66 -28.00 -0.09
C ALA A 434 19.51 -28.04 1.20
N ARG A 435 19.14 -28.86 2.18
CA ARG A 435 19.93 -29.02 3.43
C ARG A 435 21.34 -29.56 3.21
N LEU A 436 21.58 -30.21 2.07
CA LEU A 436 22.89 -30.73 1.69
C LEU A 436 23.70 -29.72 0.85
N CYS A 437 23.09 -28.62 0.43
CA CYS A 437 23.68 -27.67 -0.51
C CYS A 437 23.80 -26.24 0.04
N PHE A 438 22.94 -25.85 0.98
CA PHE A 438 22.91 -24.51 1.55
C PHE A 438 23.20 -24.53 3.05
N PRO A 439 23.98 -23.56 3.57
CA PRO A 439 24.23 -23.43 5.01
C PRO A 439 22.95 -23.26 5.83
N GLU A 440 21.99 -22.47 5.33
CA GLU A 440 20.72 -22.23 5.98
C GLU A 440 19.54 -22.57 5.06
N VAL A 441 18.59 -23.35 5.58
CA VAL A 441 17.36 -23.72 4.87
C VAL A 441 16.19 -23.49 5.80
N GLU A 442 15.17 -22.76 5.34
CA GLU A 442 13.91 -22.63 6.06
C GLU A 442 12.71 -22.93 5.16
N ALA A 443 11.63 -23.41 5.77
CA ALA A 443 10.32 -23.51 5.14
C ALA A 443 9.46 -22.31 5.55
N THR A 444 8.62 -21.84 4.64
CA THR A 444 7.74 -20.69 4.87
C THR A 444 6.32 -20.94 4.38
N ALA A 445 5.35 -20.28 5.00
CA ALA A 445 3.96 -20.23 4.53
C ALA A 445 3.37 -18.84 4.79
N VAL A 446 2.41 -18.41 3.96
CA VAL A 446 1.67 -17.16 4.19
C VAL A 446 0.60 -17.39 5.26
N ALA A 447 0.64 -16.61 6.34
CA ALA A 447 -0.31 -16.66 7.46
C ALA A 447 -1.62 -15.97 7.09
N MET A 448 -2.38 -16.59 6.20
CA MET A 448 -3.66 -16.09 5.72
C MET A 448 -4.81 -17.04 6.06
N PRO A 449 -6.07 -16.56 6.02
CA PRO A 449 -7.23 -17.42 6.20
C PRO A 449 -7.21 -18.62 5.25
N GLY A 450 -7.42 -19.82 5.78
CA GLY A 450 -7.43 -21.08 5.04
C GLY A 450 -6.10 -21.84 5.02
N ILE A 451 -5.00 -21.25 5.50
CA ILE A 451 -3.70 -21.93 5.65
C ILE A 451 -3.47 -22.31 7.12
N ASP A 452 -3.30 -23.59 7.39
CA ASP A 452 -2.96 -24.09 8.72
C ASP A 452 -1.45 -23.94 8.97
N ILE A 453 -1.08 -22.81 9.59
CA ILE A 453 0.31 -22.47 9.89
C ILE A 453 0.95 -23.42 10.89
N ALA A 454 0.19 -23.89 11.88
CA ALA A 454 0.70 -24.83 12.87
C ALA A 454 1.02 -26.20 12.22
N ALA A 455 0.16 -26.67 11.33
CA ALA A 455 0.42 -27.90 10.58
C ALA A 455 1.62 -27.75 9.61
N CYS A 456 1.75 -26.60 8.94
CA CYS A 456 2.92 -26.32 8.09
C CYS A 456 4.23 -26.31 8.90
N GLU A 457 4.21 -25.70 10.08
CA GLU A 457 5.35 -25.69 11.02
C GLU A 457 5.73 -27.10 11.46
N LYS A 458 4.73 -27.94 11.75
CA LYS A 458 4.93 -29.35 12.10
C LYS A 458 5.66 -30.11 10.99
N VAL A 459 5.18 -29.99 9.75
CA VAL A 459 5.83 -30.64 8.58
C VAL A 459 7.27 -30.16 8.44
N ALA A 460 7.50 -28.84 8.53
CA ALA A 460 8.83 -28.27 8.40
C ALA A 460 9.81 -28.77 9.49
N ARG A 461 9.40 -28.75 10.75
CA ARG A 461 10.28 -29.08 11.88
C ARG A 461 10.41 -30.59 12.09
N GLU A 462 9.31 -31.33 12.08
CA GLU A 462 9.29 -32.75 12.45
C GLU A 462 9.62 -33.67 11.27
N GLU A 463 9.16 -33.35 10.06
CA GLU A 463 9.37 -34.22 8.90
C GLU A 463 10.56 -33.82 8.04
N LEU A 464 10.82 -32.51 7.90
CA LEU A 464 11.88 -31.98 7.03
C LEU A 464 13.14 -31.58 7.81
N GLY A 465 13.01 -31.35 9.12
CA GLY A 465 14.11 -30.97 10.00
C GLY A 465 14.68 -29.59 9.69
N VAL A 466 13.83 -28.63 9.31
CA VAL A 466 14.21 -27.24 9.03
C VAL A 466 13.40 -26.25 9.87
N PRO A 467 13.95 -25.06 10.20
CA PRO A 467 13.19 -23.96 10.74
C PRO A 467 11.98 -23.60 9.88
N PHE A 468 10.95 -23.07 10.54
CA PHE A 468 9.74 -22.59 9.90
C PHE A 468 9.52 -21.11 10.20
N ARG A 469 9.10 -20.35 9.19
CA ARG A 469 8.72 -18.94 9.33
C ARG A 469 7.36 -18.68 8.68
N ALA A 470 6.41 -18.27 9.51
CA ALA A 470 5.14 -17.72 9.04
C ALA A 470 5.36 -16.31 8.46
N ARG A 471 4.86 -16.06 7.25
CA ARG A 471 4.92 -14.75 6.59
C ARG A 471 3.58 -14.04 6.81
N PRO A 472 3.53 -12.84 7.39
CA PRO A 472 2.27 -12.14 7.61
C PRO A 472 1.50 -11.98 6.29
N TYR A 473 0.21 -12.30 6.30
CA TYR A 473 -0.67 -11.93 5.21
C TYR A 473 -1.07 -10.47 5.38
N VAL A 474 -0.71 -9.64 4.41
CA VAL A 474 -1.28 -8.31 4.28
C VAL A 474 -2.49 -8.46 3.37
N LEU A 475 -3.67 -8.02 3.83
CA LEU A 475 -4.89 -7.93 3.01
C LEU A 475 -4.67 -6.92 1.89
N THR A 476 -4.01 -7.37 0.84
CA THR A 476 -3.97 -6.70 -0.45
C THR A 476 -4.98 -7.41 -1.33
N ASP A 477 -6.14 -6.77 -1.45
CA ASP A 477 -7.27 -7.08 -2.33
C ASP A 477 -8.34 -8.05 -1.80
#